data_AF-A0A3F2UD08-F1
#
_entry.id   AF-A0A3F2UD08-F1
#
_cell.length_a   1.000
_cell.length_b   1.000
_cell.length_c   1.000
_cell.angle_alpha   90.00
_cell.angle_beta   90.00
_cell.angle_gamma   90.00
#
_symmetry.space_group_name_H-M   'P 1'
#
loop_
_entity.id
_entity.type
_entity.pdbx_description
1 polymer ?
#
loop_
_entity_poly.entity_id
_entity_poly.type
_entity_poly.pdbx_seq_one_letter_code
_entity_poly.pdbx_strand_id
1 'polypeptide(L)'
;MTQVRAIFSTPWIWSFVGAFAVWLATIIFTGGVGGGGMITAALSLAVFMVIVGVGQMFVITLGPGNVDLSLPANIGLASAVAMTVMNGQDSRIALGLLAALASGAAVGIANYLLIWALRIPPIIATLSASFIILSIDIAFGRGLQIKPPPGFADFTNVQVAGIPVIAILIVLFTIVAAVALNRMIYGRSVLAIGQNIRAAWLAGVNVGWIRFLTYTLCGTLGGLNGALLAGYFRGANVDIGREYLLSSIAVVVIGGTSVAGGKANVPGIWGASLFLVLLLTMLNTFGVSAGVRLLLTGLIIVGVITVAGGEKAPR
;
A
#
# COMPACT_ATOMS: atom_id res chain seq x y z
N MET A 1 1.93 -3.15 -35.65
CA MET A 1 0.66 -3.69 -35.11
C MET A 1 0.84 -4.79 -34.05
N THR A 2 1.98 -5.47 -33.96
CA THR A 2 2.25 -6.54 -32.97
C THR A 2 2.59 -6.04 -31.55
N GLN A 3 3.32 -4.93 -31.40
CA GLN A 3 3.67 -4.41 -30.06
C GLN A 3 2.48 -3.75 -29.32
N VAL A 4 1.57 -3.09 -30.05
CA VAL A 4 0.37 -2.49 -29.45
C VAL A 4 -0.55 -3.58 -28.88
N ARG A 5 -0.74 -4.70 -29.58
CA ARG A 5 -1.50 -5.85 -29.07
C ARG A 5 -0.84 -6.49 -27.83
N ALA A 6 0.49 -6.52 -27.75
CA ALA A 6 1.21 -7.03 -26.58
C ALA A 6 1.00 -6.12 -25.35
N ILE A 7 0.98 -4.80 -25.53
CA ILE A 7 0.71 -3.83 -24.46
C ILE A 7 -0.72 -3.98 -23.90
N PHE A 8 -1.73 -4.12 -24.77
CA PHE A 8 -3.13 -4.34 -24.34
C PHE A 8 -3.41 -5.74 -23.76
N SER A 9 -2.49 -6.70 -23.93
CA SER A 9 -2.59 -8.03 -23.31
C SER A 9 -2.08 -8.06 -21.86
N THR A 10 -1.48 -6.96 -21.37
CA THR A 10 -0.97 -6.91 -20.00
C THR A 10 -2.04 -6.44 -19.01
N PRO A 11 -2.37 -7.22 -17.95
CA PRO A 11 -3.47 -6.92 -17.03
C PRO A 11 -3.38 -5.55 -16.35
N TRP A 12 -2.17 -5.02 -16.15
CA TRP A 12 -1.95 -3.76 -15.44
C TRP A 12 -2.34 -2.51 -16.24
N ILE A 13 -2.43 -2.58 -17.57
CA ILE A 13 -2.78 -1.37 -18.34
C ILE A 13 -4.22 -0.92 -18.08
N TRP A 14 -5.10 -1.87 -17.73
CA TRP A 14 -6.50 -1.60 -17.43
C TRP A 14 -6.69 -0.71 -16.21
N SER A 15 -5.79 -0.76 -15.22
CA SER A 15 -5.86 0.14 -14.07
C SER A 15 -5.50 1.58 -14.46
N PHE A 16 -4.53 1.78 -15.36
CA PHE A 16 -4.21 3.10 -15.92
C PHE A 16 -5.32 3.63 -16.83
N VAL A 17 -5.92 2.76 -17.67
CA VAL A 17 -7.08 3.14 -18.50
C VAL A 17 -8.25 3.54 -17.62
N GLY A 18 -8.52 2.80 -16.54
CA GLY A 18 -9.54 3.15 -15.55
C GLY A 18 -9.26 4.49 -14.88
N ALA A 19 -8.02 4.73 -14.44
CA ALA A 19 -7.61 5.99 -13.85
C ALA A 19 -7.82 7.18 -14.82
N PHE A 20 -7.42 7.01 -16.07
CA PHE A 20 -7.62 8.02 -17.11
C PHE A 20 -9.11 8.27 -17.40
N ALA A 21 -9.92 7.23 -17.47
CA ALA A 21 -11.36 7.34 -17.70
C ALA A 21 -12.07 8.10 -16.56
N VAL A 22 -11.72 7.81 -15.30
CA VAL A 22 -12.24 8.52 -14.12
C VAL A 22 -11.82 9.99 -14.14
N TRP A 23 -10.55 10.27 -14.42
CA TRP A 23 -10.06 11.64 -14.54
C TRP A 23 -10.79 12.41 -15.64
N LEU A 24 -10.95 11.82 -16.82
CA LEU A 24 -11.65 12.43 -17.95
C LEU A 24 -13.12 12.70 -17.62
N ALA A 25 -13.82 11.73 -17.02
CA ALA A 25 -15.20 11.90 -16.58
C ALA A 25 -15.35 13.05 -15.57
N THR A 26 -14.39 13.18 -14.65
CA THR A 26 -14.40 14.26 -13.65
C THR A 26 -14.17 15.62 -14.29
N ILE A 27 -13.26 15.71 -15.26
CA ILE A 27 -13.00 16.95 -16.01
C ILE A 27 -14.22 17.37 -16.83
N ILE A 28 -14.89 16.42 -17.47
CA ILE A 28 -16.11 16.70 -18.25
C ILE A 28 -17.20 17.26 -17.31
N PHE A 29 -17.38 16.65 -16.13
CA PHE A 29 -18.36 17.11 -15.15
C PHE A 29 -18.05 18.50 -14.58
N THR A 30 -16.77 18.80 -14.35
CA THR A 30 -16.30 20.08 -13.80
C THR A 30 -16.13 21.19 -14.85
N GLY A 31 -16.48 20.93 -16.11
CA GLY A 31 -16.33 21.90 -17.20
C GLY A 31 -14.88 22.28 -17.49
N GLY A 32 -13.93 21.39 -17.21
CA GLY A 32 -12.50 21.63 -17.45
C GLY A 32 -11.73 22.28 -16.30
N VAL A 33 -12.41 22.72 -15.24
CA VAL A 33 -11.78 23.47 -14.14
C VAL A 33 -10.95 22.55 -13.26
N GLY A 34 -9.67 22.87 -13.07
CA GLY A 34 -8.81 22.20 -12.08
C GLY A 34 -8.22 20.85 -12.51
N GLY A 35 -8.33 20.47 -13.78
CA GLY A 35 -7.85 19.16 -14.27
C GLY A 35 -6.38 18.84 -13.98
N GLY A 36 -5.49 19.83 -14.14
CA GLY A 36 -4.06 19.68 -13.80
C GLY A 36 -3.79 19.62 -12.30
N GLY A 37 -4.55 20.40 -11.51
CA GLY A 37 -4.48 20.36 -10.05
C GLY A 37 -4.95 19.02 -9.48
N MET A 38 -5.96 18.41 -10.10
CA MET A 38 -6.46 17.08 -9.74
C MET A 38 -5.41 15.99 -9.97
N ILE A 39 -4.68 16.01 -11.10
CA ILE A 39 -3.58 15.05 -11.33
C ILE A 39 -2.49 15.23 -10.29
N THR A 40 -2.11 16.48 -10.03
CA THR A 40 -1.07 16.81 -9.05
C THR A 40 -1.45 16.29 -7.66
N ALA A 41 -2.67 16.56 -7.22
CA ALA A 41 -3.20 16.06 -5.95
C ALA A 41 -3.30 14.52 -5.93
N ALA A 42 -3.73 13.91 -7.03
CA ALA A 42 -3.82 12.47 -7.13
C ALA A 42 -2.44 11.81 -7.04
N LEU A 43 -1.41 12.39 -7.67
CA LEU A 43 -0.03 11.93 -7.53
C LEU A 43 0.47 12.08 -6.09
N SER A 44 0.17 13.20 -5.42
CA SER A 44 0.55 13.43 -4.01
C SER A 44 -0.05 12.40 -3.05
N LEU A 45 -1.23 11.87 -3.33
CA LEU A 45 -1.90 10.89 -2.45
C LEU A 45 -1.65 9.45 -2.88
N ALA A 46 -1.54 9.17 -4.19
CA ALA A 46 -1.35 7.82 -4.70
C ALA A 46 -0.04 7.19 -4.23
N VAL A 47 1.00 7.99 -3.99
CA VAL A 47 2.30 7.53 -3.47
C VAL A 47 2.20 6.75 -2.17
N PHE A 48 1.34 7.19 -1.24
CA PHE A 48 1.13 6.48 0.03
C PHE A 48 0.48 5.12 -0.19
N MET A 49 -0.49 5.07 -1.10
CA MET A 49 -1.13 3.83 -1.51
C MET A 49 -0.16 2.90 -2.24
N VAL A 50 0.77 3.43 -3.03
CA VAL A 50 1.81 2.64 -3.70
C VAL A 50 2.76 2.00 -2.69
N ILE A 51 3.21 2.73 -1.67
CA ILE A 51 4.12 2.18 -0.63
C ILE A 51 3.46 0.98 0.05
N VAL A 52 2.23 1.16 0.54
CA VAL A 52 1.48 0.12 1.24
C VAL A 52 1.11 -1.02 0.28
N GLY A 53 0.69 -0.68 -0.94
CA GLY A 53 0.33 -1.62 -1.99
C GLY A 53 1.49 -2.52 -2.39
N VAL A 54 2.73 -2.00 -2.49
CA VAL A 54 3.92 -2.81 -2.73
C VAL A 54 4.20 -3.78 -1.58
N GLY A 55 4.09 -3.33 -0.33
CA GLY A 55 4.24 -4.21 0.84
C GLY A 55 3.21 -5.35 0.85
N GLN A 56 1.93 -4.99 0.69
CA GLN A 56 0.82 -5.94 0.64
C GLN A 56 0.92 -6.87 -0.59
N MET A 57 1.43 -6.38 -1.72
CA MET A 57 1.67 -7.17 -2.93
C MET A 57 2.64 -8.32 -2.65
N PHE A 58 3.77 -8.05 -1.98
CA PHE A 58 4.70 -9.13 -1.64
C PHE A 58 4.07 -10.17 -0.71
N VAL A 59 3.28 -9.75 0.29
CA VAL A 59 2.57 -10.66 1.20
C VAL A 59 1.55 -11.53 0.44
N ILE A 60 0.69 -10.92 -0.38
CA ILE A 60 -0.31 -11.63 -1.19
C ILE A 60 0.35 -12.60 -2.17
N THR A 61 1.51 -12.23 -2.71
CA THR A 61 2.25 -13.07 -3.65
C THR A 61 2.74 -14.37 -3.01
N LEU A 62 2.88 -14.46 -1.69
CA LEU A 62 3.31 -15.69 -1.00
C LEU A 62 2.31 -16.85 -1.08
N GLY A 63 1.09 -16.63 -1.59
CA GLY A 63 0.11 -17.68 -1.77
C GLY A 63 -1.23 -17.36 -1.13
N PRO A 64 -2.22 -18.26 -1.30
CA PRO A 64 -3.60 -18.02 -0.90
C PRO A 64 -3.70 -17.81 0.61
N GLY A 65 -4.52 -16.82 1.01
CA GLY A 65 -4.79 -16.50 2.41
C GLY A 65 -3.67 -15.70 3.11
N ASN A 66 -2.58 -15.34 2.43
CA ASN A 66 -1.62 -14.37 2.96
C ASN A 66 -2.12 -12.95 2.64
N VAL A 67 -2.53 -12.23 3.67
CA VAL A 67 -2.90 -10.80 3.60
C VAL A 67 -2.50 -10.21 4.94
N ASP A 68 -1.86 -9.05 4.94
CA ASP A 68 -1.57 -8.31 6.17
C ASP A 68 -2.72 -7.33 6.45
N LEU A 69 -3.59 -7.70 7.40
CA LEU A 69 -4.70 -6.86 7.84
C LEU A 69 -4.33 -5.93 9.00
N SER A 70 -3.09 -6.00 9.49
CA SER A 70 -2.59 -5.11 10.55
C SER A 70 -2.07 -3.77 10.02
N LEU A 71 -1.85 -3.65 8.71
CA LEU A 71 -1.32 -2.45 8.03
C LEU A 71 -1.98 -1.13 8.50
N PRO A 72 -3.32 -1.02 8.62
CA PRO A 72 -3.97 0.19 9.11
C PRO A 72 -3.53 0.62 10.50
N ALA A 73 -3.52 -0.32 11.46
CA ALA A 73 -3.12 -0.05 12.83
C ALA A 73 -1.62 0.22 12.93
N ASN A 74 -0.81 -0.47 12.11
CA ASN A 74 0.63 -0.22 12.01
C ASN A 74 0.94 1.19 11.51
N ILE A 75 0.23 1.66 10.48
CA ILE A 75 0.35 3.03 9.95
C ILE A 75 0.00 4.05 11.06
N GLY A 76 -1.09 3.83 11.80
CA GLY A 76 -1.47 4.67 12.95
C GLY A 76 -0.38 4.74 14.01
N LEU A 77 0.04 3.59 14.54
CA LEU A 77 1.06 3.48 15.57
C LEU A 77 2.39 4.11 15.12
N ALA A 78 2.86 3.80 13.91
CA ALA A 78 4.11 4.34 13.41
C ALA A 78 4.07 5.86 13.18
N SER A 79 2.89 6.40 12.81
CA SER A 79 2.69 7.84 12.72
C SER A 79 2.85 8.51 14.10
N ALA A 80 2.27 7.93 15.15
CA ALA A 80 2.38 8.42 16.51
C ALA A 80 3.83 8.31 17.03
N VAL A 81 4.49 7.16 16.81
CA VAL A 81 5.89 6.95 17.19
C VAL A 81 6.81 7.95 16.50
N ALA A 82 6.64 8.15 15.18
CA ALA A 82 7.42 9.13 14.42
C ALA A 82 7.29 10.53 15.01
N MET A 83 6.05 11.01 15.20
CA MET A 83 5.81 12.37 15.70
C MET A 83 6.35 12.56 17.12
N THR A 84 6.17 11.58 18.01
CA THR A 84 6.70 11.62 19.38
C THR A 84 8.23 11.72 19.39
N VAL A 85 8.93 10.94 18.57
CA VAL A 85 10.40 10.96 18.52
C VAL A 85 10.91 12.25 17.88
N MET A 86 10.26 12.72 16.81
CA MET A 86 10.62 13.97 16.14
C MET A 86 10.38 15.20 17.03
N ASN A 87 9.28 15.21 17.80
CA ASN A 87 8.91 16.27 18.73
C ASN A 87 9.00 17.70 18.12
N GLY A 88 8.59 17.86 16.86
CA GLY A 88 8.65 19.13 16.14
C GLY A 88 10.06 19.64 15.77
N GLN A 89 11.12 18.85 15.99
CA GLN A 89 12.51 19.25 15.74
C GLN A 89 13.07 18.62 14.46
N ASP A 90 13.59 19.45 13.54
CA ASP A 90 14.15 18.99 12.26
C ASP A 90 15.40 18.11 12.45
N SER A 91 16.19 18.35 13.51
CA SER A 91 17.37 17.54 13.84
C SER A 91 17.01 16.08 14.19
N ARG A 92 15.76 15.81 14.57
CA ARG A 92 15.27 14.48 14.96
C ARG A 92 14.55 13.75 13.84
N ILE A 93 14.47 14.30 12.63
CA ILE A 93 13.77 13.67 11.50
C ILE A 93 14.32 12.26 11.22
N ALA A 94 15.64 12.12 11.14
CA ALA A 94 16.26 10.82 10.89
C ALA A 94 15.94 9.80 12.00
N LEU A 95 15.99 10.23 13.26
CA LEU A 95 15.62 9.38 14.41
C LEU A 95 14.14 8.99 14.38
N GLY A 96 13.24 9.92 14.04
CA GLY A 96 11.82 9.65 13.93
C GLY A 96 11.47 8.68 12.81
N LEU A 97 12.12 8.81 11.65
CA LEU A 97 11.98 7.86 10.55
C LEU A 97 12.50 6.47 10.93
N LEU A 98 13.67 6.39 11.58
CA LEU A 98 14.21 5.11 12.07
C LEU A 98 13.28 4.47 13.10
N ALA A 99 12.71 5.25 14.01
CA ALA A 99 11.75 4.76 15.00
C ALA A 99 10.47 4.21 14.35
N ALA A 100 9.95 4.89 13.32
CA ALA A 100 8.77 4.43 12.57
C ALA A 100 9.05 3.16 11.76
N LEU A 101 10.22 3.08 11.13
CA LEU A 101 10.66 1.87 10.42
C LEU A 101 10.83 0.69 11.40
N ALA A 102 11.40 0.94 12.58
CA ALA A 102 11.59 -0.06 13.62
C ALA A 102 10.26 -0.53 14.22
N SER A 103 9.32 0.38 14.51
CA SER A 103 7.99 0.00 15.00
C SER A 103 7.23 -0.81 13.95
N GLY A 104 7.31 -0.40 12.68
CA GLY A 104 6.72 -1.15 11.57
C GLY A 104 7.34 -2.54 11.38
N ALA A 105 8.67 -2.64 11.45
CA ALA A 105 9.37 -3.91 11.40
C ALA A 105 8.96 -4.83 12.56
N ALA A 106 8.86 -4.29 13.78
CA ALA A 106 8.44 -5.04 14.96
C ALA A 106 7.02 -5.61 14.81
N VAL A 107 6.08 -4.84 14.24
CA VAL A 107 4.74 -5.31 13.89
C VAL A 107 4.79 -6.45 12.87
N GLY A 108 5.55 -6.28 11.78
CA GLY A 108 5.69 -7.31 10.75
C GLY A 108 6.30 -8.62 11.29
N ILE A 109 7.31 -8.50 12.15
CA ILE A 109 7.93 -9.61 12.87
C ILE A 109 6.90 -10.30 13.78
N ALA A 110 6.17 -9.53 14.59
CA ALA A 110 5.15 -10.07 15.48
C ALA A 110 4.05 -10.82 14.71
N ASN A 111 3.56 -10.26 13.61
CA ASN A 111 2.60 -10.92 12.73
C ASN A 111 3.11 -12.27 12.23
N TYR A 112 4.35 -12.30 11.73
CA TYR A 112 4.91 -13.56 11.24
C TYR A 112 5.15 -14.57 12.36
N LEU A 113 5.55 -14.13 13.55
CA LEU A 113 5.70 -15.00 14.71
C LEU A 113 4.36 -15.63 15.11
N LEU A 114 3.25 -14.87 15.10
CA LEU A 114 1.91 -15.43 15.32
C LEU A 114 1.56 -16.50 14.28
N ILE A 115 1.89 -16.25 13.00
CA ILE A 115 1.62 -17.19 11.91
C ILE A 115 2.46 -18.46 12.05
N TRP A 116 3.76 -18.31 12.30
CA TRP A 116 4.73 -19.41 12.29
C TRP A 116 4.74 -20.20 13.60
N ALA A 117 4.86 -19.52 14.74
CA ALA A 117 5.00 -20.18 16.04
C ALA A 117 3.67 -20.74 16.54
N LEU A 118 2.57 -19.98 16.39
CA LEU A 118 1.25 -20.40 16.87
C LEU A 118 0.41 -21.11 15.79
N ARG A 119 0.93 -21.21 14.56
CA ARG A 119 0.25 -21.85 13.42
C ARG A 119 -1.13 -21.24 13.11
N ILE A 120 -1.30 -19.95 13.40
CA ILE A 120 -2.55 -19.23 13.14
C ILE A 120 -2.61 -18.86 11.64
N PRO A 121 -3.76 -19.04 10.96
CA PRO A 121 -3.93 -18.58 9.58
C PRO A 121 -3.62 -17.07 9.43
N PRO A 122 -2.93 -16.61 8.36
CA PRO A 122 -2.43 -15.23 8.29
C PRO A 122 -3.47 -14.12 8.42
N ILE A 123 -4.64 -14.28 7.79
CA ILE A 123 -5.76 -13.33 7.91
C ILE A 123 -6.16 -13.15 9.38
N ILE A 124 -6.31 -14.25 10.12
CA ILE A 124 -6.72 -14.23 11.53
C ILE A 124 -5.60 -13.62 12.38
N ALA A 125 -4.36 -14.06 12.18
CA ALA A 125 -3.22 -13.56 12.94
C ALA A 125 -3.06 -12.04 12.81
N THR A 126 -3.08 -11.53 11.58
CA THR A 126 -2.86 -10.09 11.32
C THR A 126 -4.07 -9.23 11.67
N LEU A 127 -5.30 -9.73 11.50
CA LEU A 127 -6.50 -9.03 11.94
C LEU A 127 -6.55 -8.93 13.48
N SER A 128 -6.26 -10.01 14.19
CA SER A 128 -6.17 -10.01 15.65
C SER A 128 -5.05 -9.09 16.14
N ALA A 129 -3.88 -9.14 15.51
CA ALA A 129 -2.78 -8.23 15.80
C ALA A 129 -3.18 -6.77 15.58
N SER A 130 -3.97 -6.46 14.54
CA SER A 130 -4.47 -5.11 14.27
C SER A 130 -5.22 -4.51 15.47
N PHE A 131 -6.03 -5.30 16.19
CA PHE A 131 -6.75 -4.79 17.37
C PHE A 131 -5.82 -4.51 18.55
N ILE A 132 -4.79 -5.34 18.73
CA ILE A 132 -3.77 -5.15 19.77
C ILE A 132 -2.96 -3.88 19.46
N ILE A 133 -2.48 -3.74 18.23
CA ILE A 133 -1.70 -2.58 17.77
C ILE A 133 -2.54 -1.31 17.88
N LEU A 134 -3.80 -1.36 17.45
CA LEU A 134 -4.73 -0.23 17.57
C LEU A 134 -4.95 0.15 19.05
N SER A 135 -5.07 -0.82 19.95
CA SER A 135 -5.23 -0.52 21.38
C SER A 135 -3.97 0.13 21.97
N ILE A 136 -2.78 -0.33 21.55
CA ILE A 136 -1.51 0.30 21.92
C ILE A 136 -1.46 1.72 21.37
N ASP A 137 -1.83 1.93 20.11
CA ASP A 137 -1.86 3.25 19.47
C ASP A 137 -2.86 4.20 20.16
N ILE A 138 -4.04 3.72 20.57
CA ILE A 138 -4.99 4.53 21.35
C ILE A 138 -4.39 4.88 22.72
N ALA A 139 -3.75 3.94 23.40
CA ALA A 139 -3.17 4.18 24.72
C ALA A 139 -1.98 5.17 24.64
N PHE A 140 -1.14 5.02 23.62
CA PHE A 140 0.01 5.88 23.36
C PHE A 140 -0.41 7.26 22.80
N GLY A 141 -1.36 7.27 21.88
CA GLY A 141 -1.96 8.36 21.11
C GLY A 141 -2.80 9.36 21.91
N ARG A 142 -3.18 9.04 23.14
CA ARG A 142 -4.02 9.90 23.97
C ARG A 142 -3.36 11.26 24.22
N GLY A 143 -3.98 12.31 23.67
CA GLY A 143 -3.49 13.68 23.81
C GLY A 143 -2.28 14.04 22.93
N LEU A 144 -1.90 13.16 22.00
CA LEU A 144 -0.82 13.45 21.05
C LEU A 144 -1.25 14.58 20.09
N GLN A 145 -0.74 15.79 20.33
CA GLN A 145 -0.88 16.95 19.45
C GLN A 145 0.49 17.47 19.00
N ILE A 146 1.40 16.54 18.70
CA ILE A 146 2.73 16.88 18.23
C ILE A 146 2.66 17.13 16.72
N LYS A 147 2.94 18.37 16.33
CA LYS A 147 3.09 18.73 14.92
C LYS A 147 4.40 18.15 14.37
N PRO A 148 4.43 17.74 13.09
CA PRO A 148 5.68 17.35 12.47
C PRO A 148 6.68 18.52 12.47
N PRO A 149 7.98 18.22 12.47
CA PRO A 149 9.00 19.22 12.21
C PRO A 149 8.73 19.97 10.89
N PRO A 150 8.93 21.30 10.83
CA PRO A 150 8.65 22.09 9.62
C PRO A 150 9.35 21.54 8.39
N GLY A 151 10.65 21.22 8.47
CA GLY A 151 11.40 20.68 7.35
C GLY A 151 10.87 19.33 6.85
N PHE A 152 10.32 18.51 7.74
CA PHE A 152 9.68 17.25 7.36
C PHE A 152 8.33 17.46 6.68
N ALA A 153 7.49 18.35 7.22
CA ALA A 153 6.18 18.67 6.64
C ALA A 153 6.32 19.36 5.27
N ASP A 154 7.35 20.20 5.11
CA ASP A 154 7.66 20.85 3.85
C ASP A 154 8.18 19.83 2.83
N PHE A 155 9.08 18.93 3.24
CA PHE A 155 9.55 17.83 2.40
C PHE A 155 8.40 16.94 1.90
N THR A 156 7.39 16.66 2.73
CA THR A 156 6.27 15.81 2.29
C THR A 156 5.32 16.51 1.34
N ASN A 157 5.32 17.85 1.30
CA ASN A 157 4.41 18.64 0.47
C ASN A 157 5.12 19.35 -0.70
N VAL A 158 6.46 19.30 -0.78
CA VAL A 158 7.23 20.04 -1.79
C VAL A 158 6.97 19.50 -3.20
N GLN A 159 6.79 20.42 -4.15
CA GLN A 159 6.52 20.15 -5.55
C GLN A 159 7.51 20.90 -6.42
N VAL A 160 8.00 20.25 -7.47
CA VAL A 160 8.87 20.85 -8.49
C VAL A 160 8.14 20.76 -9.83
N ALA A 161 7.87 21.91 -10.45
CA ALA A 161 7.11 22.00 -11.70
C ALA A 161 5.76 21.26 -11.68
N GLY A 162 5.07 21.27 -10.53
CA GLY A 162 3.77 20.58 -10.33
C GLY A 162 3.88 19.07 -10.06
N ILE A 163 5.10 18.53 -9.91
CA ILE A 163 5.32 17.13 -9.57
C ILE A 163 5.77 17.03 -8.10
N PRO A 164 5.05 16.28 -7.24
CA PRO A 164 5.46 16.06 -5.86
C PRO A 164 6.81 15.35 -5.79
N VAL A 165 7.75 15.85 -4.98
CA VAL A 165 9.07 15.22 -4.86
C VAL A 165 8.97 13.81 -4.26
N ILE A 166 8.03 13.59 -3.34
CA ILE A 166 7.72 12.23 -2.85
C ILE A 166 7.36 11.29 -4.01
N ALA A 167 6.61 11.75 -5.01
CA ALA A 167 6.26 10.90 -6.15
C ALA A 167 7.50 10.42 -6.91
N ILE A 168 8.49 11.28 -7.12
CA ILE A 168 9.76 10.93 -7.76
C ILE A 168 10.51 9.87 -6.92
N LEU A 169 10.58 10.07 -5.60
CA LEU A 169 11.23 9.13 -4.69
C LEU A 169 10.51 7.77 -4.65
N ILE A 170 9.17 7.77 -4.68
CA ILE A 170 8.40 6.53 -4.71
C ILE A 170 8.51 5.82 -6.06
N VAL A 171 8.66 6.55 -7.18
CA VAL A 171 9.00 5.93 -8.47
C VAL A 171 10.33 5.18 -8.36
N LEU A 172 11.37 5.82 -7.81
CA LEU A 172 12.66 5.17 -7.60
C LEU A 172 12.53 3.93 -6.68
N PHE A 173 11.80 4.04 -5.58
CA PHE A 173 11.50 2.91 -4.70
C PHE A 173 10.80 1.77 -5.45
N THR A 174 9.80 2.05 -6.29
CA THR A 174 9.11 1.00 -7.05
C THR A 174 10.00 0.35 -8.12
N ILE A 175 10.96 1.08 -8.68
CA ILE A 175 11.98 0.50 -9.56
C ILE A 175 12.84 -0.49 -8.75
N VAL A 176 13.28 -0.12 -7.54
CA VAL A 176 14.01 -1.02 -6.66
C VAL A 176 13.17 -2.25 -6.29
N ALA A 177 11.88 -2.08 -5.97
CA ALA A 177 10.97 -3.18 -5.70
C ALA A 177 10.79 -4.10 -6.92
N ALA A 178 10.70 -3.55 -8.14
CA ALA A 178 10.61 -4.31 -9.37
C ALA A 178 11.91 -5.09 -9.66
N VAL A 179 13.07 -4.50 -9.39
CA VAL A 179 14.36 -5.19 -9.49
C VAL A 179 14.46 -6.29 -8.42
N ALA A 180 14.04 -6.03 -7.19
CA ALA A 180 14.00 -7.02 -6.11
C ALA A 180 13.11 -8.22 -6.48
N LEU A 181 11.94 -7.95 -7.06
CA LEU A 181 11.00 -8.97 -7.49
C LEU A 181 11.54 -9.82 -8.66
N ASN A 182 12.07 -9.16 -9.71
CA ASN A 182 12.39 -9.84 -10.97
C ASN A 182 13.84 -10.33 -11.08
N ARG A 183 14.78 -9.70 -10.37
CA ARG A 183 16.23 -9.94 -10.53
C ARG A 183 16.90 -10.52 -9.30
N MET A 184 16.40 -10.27 -8.09
CA MET A 184 17.01 -10.81 -6.86
C MET A 184 16.52 -12.23 -6.54
N ILE A 185 17.34 -12.96 -5.77
CA ILE A 185 16.99 -14.30 -5.25
C ILE A 185 15.74 -14.21 -4.39
N TYR A 186 15.63 -13.18 -3.54
CA TYR A 186 14.47 -12.93 -2.70
C TYR A 186 13.16 -12.91 -3.49
N GLY A 187 13.06 -12.10 -4.56
CA GLY A 187 11.85 -12.00 -5.37
C GLY A 187 11.48 -13.31 -6.07
N ARG A 188 12.46 -14.01 -6.64
CA ARG A 188 12.25 -15.35 -7.23
C ARG A 188 11.73 -16.35 -6.21
N SER A 189 12.27 -16.32 -4.99
CA SER A 189 11.80 -17.17 -3.88
C SER A 189 10.36 -16.83 -3.47
N VAL A 190 10.00 -15.55 -3.38
CA VAL A 190 8.61 -15.13 -3.09
C VAL A 190 7.64 -15.66 -4.15
N LEU A 191 7.97 -15.49 -5.44
CA LEU A 191 7.16 -15.99 -6.54
C LEU A 191 7.04 -17.53 -6.51
N ALA A 192 8.14 -18.25 -6.25
CA ALA A 192 8.15 -19.71 -6.17
C ALA A 192 7.28 -20.23 -5.01
N ILE A 193 7.38 -19.61 -3.84
CA ILE A 193 6.55 -19.94 -2.66
C ILE A 193 5.07 -19.75 -3.00
N GLY A 194 4.75 -18.66 -3.68
CA GLY A 194 3.39 -18.34 -4.11
C GLY A 194 2.77 -19.33 -5.10
N GLN A 195 3.59 -19.88 -6.01
CA GLN A 195 3.13 -20.90 -6.95
C GLN A 195 2.88 -22.24 -6.25
N ASN A 196 3.83 -22.73 -5.46
CA ASN A 196 3.67 -23.95 -4.68
C ASN A 196 4.70 -24.00 -3.54
N ILE A 197 4.21 -23.84 -2.31
CA ILE A 197 5.05 -23.84 -1.10
C ILE A 197 5.84 -25.15 -0.92
N ARG A 198 5.25 -26.30 -1.26
CA ARG A 198 5.92 -27.62 -1.13
C ARG A 198 7.02 -27.77 -2.17
N ALA A 199 6.74 -27.38 -3.42
CA ALA A 199 7.74 -27.44 -4.49
C ALA A 199 8.90 -26.47 -4.23
N ALA A 200 8.62 -25.25 -3.75
CA ALA A 200 9.65 -24.29 -3.37
C ALA A 200 10.55 -24.84 -2.25
N TRP A 201 9.97 -25.49 -1.25
CA TRP A 201 10.73 -26.12 -0.16
C TRP A 201 11.62 -27.27 -0.66
N LEU A 202 11.09 -28.16 -1.53
CA LEU A 202 11.86 -29.23 -2.15
C LEU A 202 12.98 -28.70 -3.08
N ALA A 203 12.79 -27.52 -3.66
CA ALA A 203 13.80 -26.82 -4.46
C ALA A 203 14.86 -26.07 -3.61
N GLY A 204 14.85 -26.24 -2.29
CA GLY A 204 15.85 -25.65 -1.38
C GLY A 204 15.55 -24.20 -0.96
N VAL A 205 14.38 -23.65 -1.26
CA VAL A 205 13.99 -22.32 -0.78
C VAL A 205 13.71 -22.39 0.72
N ASN A 206 14.36 -21.52 1.51
CA ASN A 206 14.04 -21.35 2.92
C ASN A 206 12.71 -20.59 3.06
N VAL A 207 11.60 -21.31 2.94
CA VAL A 207 10.24 -20.77 3.00
C VAL A 207 10.01 -19.94 4.26
N GLY A 208 10.49 -20.43 5.41
CA GLY A 208 10.30 -19.76 6.68
C GLY A 208 10.97 -18.38 6.72
N TRP A 209 12.22 -18.32 6.27
CA TRP A 209 12.98 -17.07 6.23
C TRP A 209 12.41 -16.05 5.23
N ILE A 210 12.00 -16.52 4.04
CA ILE A 210 11.45 -15.62 3.02
C ILE A 210 10.12 -15.03 3.47
N ARG A 211 9.25 -15.82 4.09
CA ARG A 211 7.98 -15.32 4.64
C ARG A 211 8.25 -14.34 5.79
N PHE A 212 9.18 -14.63 6.70
CA PHE A 212 9.60 -13.71 7.77
C PHE A 212 10.04 -12.35 7.22
N LEU A 213 10.95 -12.35 6.24
CA LEU A 213 11.41 -11.12 5.60
C LEU A 213 10.28 -10.37 4.90
N THR A 214 9.34 -11.08 4.28
CA THR A 214 8.23 -10.47 3.55
C THR A 214 7.25 -9.75 4.48
N TYR A 215 6.85 -10.38 5.59
CA TYR A 215 5.98 -9.73 6.58
C TYR A 215 6.71 -8.59 7.30
N THR A 216 7.99 -8.75 7.60
CA THR A 216 8.82 -7.67 8.17
C THR A 216 8.88 -6.47 7.22
N LEU A 217 9.15 -6.70 5.93
CA LEU A 217 9.19 -5.66 4.90
C LEU A 217 7.83 -4.95 4.76
N CYS A 218 6.72 -5.71 4.73
CA CYS A 218 5.37 -5.17 4.70
C CYS A 218 5.10 -4.25 5.89
N GLY A 219 5.44 -4.71 7.10
CA GLY A 219 5.35 -3.92 8.32
C GLY A 219 6.22 -2.66 8.28
N THR A 220 7.48 -2.77 7.84
CA THR A 220 8.40 -1.63 7.70
C THR A 220 7.88 -0.58 6.72
N LEU A 221 7.31 -1.00 5.58
CA LEU A 221 6.70 -0.09 4.61
C LEU A 221 5.43 0.58 5.17
N GLY A 222 4.61 -0.14 5.94
CA GLY A 222 3.52 0.45 6.70
C GLY A 222 4.01 1.50 7.71
N GLY A 223 5.15 1.24 8.36
CA GLY A 223 5.78 2.17 9.29
C GLY A 223 6.28 3.45 8.62
N LEU A 224 7.00 3.30 7.50
CA LEU A 224 7.42 4.42 6.65
C LEU A 224 6.21 5.25 6.18
N ASN A 225 5.16 4.57 5.71
CA ASN A 225 3.96 5.24 5.24
C ASN A 225 3.26 6.03 6.35
N GLY A 226 3.19 5.49 7.58
CA GLY A 226 2.67 6.20 8.75
C GLY A 226 3.41 7.50 9.06
N ALA A 227 4.75 7.46 9.04
CA ALA A 227 5.55 8.66 9.24
C ALA A 227 5.32 9.71 8.14
N LEU A 228 5.34 9.29 6.87
CA LEU A 228 5.14 10.19 5.74
C LEU A 228 3.73 10.79 5.72
N LEU A 229 2.70 10.01 6.04
CA LEU A 229 1.32 10.49 6.16
C LEU A 229 1.17 11.52 7.27
N ALA A 230 1.80 11.32 8.43
CA ALA A 230 1.78 12.32 9.50
C ALA A 230 2.46 13.63 9.10
N GLY A 231 3.57 13.55 8.36
CA GLY A 231 4.20 14.74 7.79
C GLY A 231 3.28 15.45 6.78
N TYR A 232 2.67 14.69 5.87
CA TYR A 232 1.78 15.21 4.83
C TYR A 232 0.53 15.89 5.39
N PHE A 233 -0.18 15.23 6.30
CA PHE A 233 -1.39 15.75 6.95
C PHE A 233 -1.10 16.68 8.14
N ARG A 234 0.17 16.98 8.41
CA ARG A 234 0.62 17.88 9.48
C ARG A 234 0.20 17.46 10.90
N GLY A 235 0.13 16.15 11.14
CA GLY A 235 -0.18 15.57 12.45
C GLY A 235 -0.38 14.07 12.40
N ALA A 236 -0.21 13.41 13.55
CA ALA A 236 -0.58 12.01 13.73
C ALA A 236 -2.04 11.89 14.19
N ASN A 237 -2.72 10.86 13.72
CA ASN A 237 -4.05 10.48 14.18
C ASN A 237 -4.14 8.95 14.16
N VAL A 238 -4.75 8.36 15.18
CA VAL A 238 -5.00 6.91 15.29
C VAL A 238 -5.75 6.37 14.06
N ASP A 239 -6.65 7.17 13.49
CA ASP A 239 -7.45 6.76 12.32
C ASP A 239 -6.73 6.95 10.96
N ILE A 240 -5.50 7.48 10.92
CA ILE A 240 -4.82 7.86 9.67
C ILE A 240 -4.58 6.67 8.71
N GLY A 241 -4.49 5.45 9.26
CA GLY A 241 -4.32 4.22 8.49
C GLY A 241 -5.62 3.53 8.09
N ARG A 242 -6.78 3.96 8.60
CA ARG A 242 -8.05 3.22 8.50
C ARG A 242 -8.47 2.93 7.05
N GLU A 243 -8.26 3.90 6.16
CA GLU A 243 -8.62 3.78 4.74
C GLU A 243 -7.80 2.71 4.00
N TYR A 244 -6.63 2.34 4.52
CA TYR A 244 -5.70 1.38 3.91
C TYR A 244 -6.10 -0.09 4.10
N LEU A 245 -7.10 -0.39 4.94
CA LEU A 245 -7.48 -1.79 5.25
C LEU A 245 -7.95 -2.53 3.98
N LEU A 246 -8.98 -2.00 3.32
CA LEU A 246 -9.52 -2.59 2.10
C LEU A 246 -8.80 -2.09 0.85
N SER A 247 -8.36 -0.84 0.85
CA SER A 247 -7.78 -0.23 -0.34
C SER A 247 -6.39 -0.78 -0.67
N SER A 248 -5.59 -1.21 0.32
CA SER A 248 -4.32 -1.90 0.06
C SER A 248 -4.52 -3.20 -0.72
N ILE A 249 -5.52 -3.99 -0.35
CA ILE A 249 -5.90 -5.23 -1.05
C ILE A 249 -6.44 -4.88 -2.43
N ALA A 250 -7.34 -3.90 -2.50
CA ALA A 250 -7.93 -3.46 -3.76
C ALA A 250 -6.87 -3.03 -4.77
N VAL A 251 -5.88 -2.23 -4.36
CA VAL A 251 -4.79 -1.79 -5.23
C VAL A 251 -3.97 -2.97 -5.75
N VAL A 252 -3.67 -3.96 -4.91
CA VAL A 252 -2.93 -5.15 -5.34
C VAL A 252 -3.71 -5.94 -6.38
N VAL A 253 -5.02 -6.13 -6.17
CA VAL A 253 -5.88 -6.90 -7.07
C VAL A 253 -6.18 -6.16 -8.37
N ILE A 254 -6.57 -4.88 -8.29
CA ILE A 254 -6.79 -4.00 -9.44
C ILE A 254 -5.49 -3.85 -10.25
N GLY A 255 -4.33 -3.85 -9.57
CA GLY A 255 -3.02 -3.85 -10.20
C GLY A 255 -2.67 -5.15 -10.94
N GLY A 256 -3.49 -6.20 -10.83
CA GLY A 256 -3.30 -7.46 -11.54
C GLY A 256 -2.33 -8.44 -10.87
N THR A 257 -2.04 -8.25 -9.58
CA THR A 257 -1.35 -9.27 -8.77
C THR A 257 -2.34 -10.37 -8.40
N SER A 258 -1.92 -11.63 -8.51
CA SER A 258 -2.80 -12.76 -8.24
C SER A 258 -2.98 -12.98 -6.75
N VAL A 259 -4.23 -13.02 -6.28
CA VAL A 259 -4.60 -13.39 -4.91
C VAL A 259 -4.30 -14.88 -4.62
N ALA A 260 -4.26 -15.70 -5.67
CA ALA A 260 -3.83 -17.09 -5.55
C ALA A 260 -2.31 -17.23 -5.31
N GLY A 261 -1.54 -16.15 -5.51
CA GLY A 261 -0.10 -16.10 -5.30
C GLY A 261 0.73 -16.35 -6.55
N GLY A 262 2.04 -16.14 -6.41
CA GLY A 262 3.05 -16.49 -7.40
C GLY A 262 3.07 -15.64 -8.68
N LYS A 263 2.18 -14.66 -8.83
CA LYS A 263 2.21 -13.64 -9.90
C LYS A 263 2.03 -12.25 -9.28
N ALA A 264 3.02 -11.38 -9.46
CA ALA A 264 3.04 -10.03 -8.89
C ALA A 264 3.27 -8.98 -9.99
N ASN A 265 2.70 -7.79 -9.81
CA ASN A 265 2.76 -6.73 -10.80
C ASN A 265 2.98 -5.35 -10.18
N VAL A 266 4.25 -4.92 -10.15
CA VAL A 266 4.65 -3.63 -9.56
C VAL A 266 4.09 -2.42 -10.33
N PRO A 267 4.19 -2.33 -11.69
CA PRO A 267 3.58 -1.21 -12.43
C PRO A 267 2.07 -1.08 -12.21
N GLY A 268 1.37 -2.21 -12.06
CA GLY A 268 -0.07 -2.20 -11.80
C GLY A 268 -0.48 -1.54 -10.49
N ILE A 269 0.39 -1.57 -9.47
CA ILE A 269 0.16 -0.89 -8.18
C ILE A 269 0.02 0.62 -8.37
N TRP A 270 0.80 1.22 -9.27
CA TRP A 270 0.69 2.65 -9.59
C TRP A 270 -0.65 2.99 -10.25
N GLY A 271 -1.01 2.26 -11.30
CA GLY A 271 -2.26 2.51 -12.02
C GLY A 271 -3.48 2.31 -11.13
N ALA A 272 -3.46 1.28 -10.28
CA ALA A 272 -4.54 1.00 -9.33
C ALA A 272 -4.62 2.05 -8.21
N SER A 273 -3.48 2.51 -7.70
CA SER A 273 -3.43 3.59 -6.71
C SER A 273 -3.98 4.90 -7.26
N LEU A 274 -3.56 5.27 -8.48
CA LEU A 274 -4.07 6.45 -9.18
C LEU A 274 -5.57 6.33 -9.43
N PHE A 275 -6.03 5.16 -9.90
CA PHE A 275 -7.44 4.90 -10.13
C PHE A 275 -8.27 5.10 -8.86
N LEU A 276 -7.89 4.47 -7.74
CA LEU A 276 -8.65 4.60 -6.49
C LEU A 276 -8.65 6.06 -5.97
N VAL A 277 -7.51 6.75 -5.99
CA VAL A 277 -7.42 8.14 -5.51
C VAL A 277 -8.26 9.08 -6.38
N LEU A 278 -8.15 8.96 -7.71
CA LEU A 278 -8.95 9.75 -8.65
C LEU A 278 -10.44 9.44 -8.50
N LEU A 279 -10.80 8.19 -8.26
CA LEU A 279 -12.19 7.79 -8.06
C LEU A 279 -12.76 8.38 -6.77
N LEU A 280 -12.02 8.32 -5.67
CA LEU A 280 -12.44 8.94 -4.41
C LEU A 280 -12.56 10.46 -4.54
N THR A 281 -11.67 11.08 -5.30
CA THR A 281 -11.72 12.52 -5.60
C THR A 281 -12.92 12.85 -6.46
N MET A 282 -13.18 12.10 -7.54
CA MET A 282 -14.36 12.25 -8.39
C MET A 282 -15.66 12.17 -7.59
N LEU A 283 -15.82 11.12 -6.78
CA LEU A 283 -17.02 10.95 -5.97
C LEU A 283 -17.19 12.07 -4.94
N ASN A 284 -16.09 12.59 -4.39
CA ASN A 284 -16.12 13.77 -3.52
C ASN A 284 -16.59 15.01 -4.30
N THR A 285 -16.01 15.26 -5.47
CA THR A 285 -16.36 16.39 -6.35
C THR A 285 -17.82 16.33 -6.80
N PHE A 286 -18.38 15.14 -6.99
CA PHE A 286 -19.79 14.95 -7.37
C PHE A 286 -20.75 15.11 -6.17
N GLY A 287 -20.25 15.42 -4.98
CA GLY A 287 -21.06 15.61 -3.77
C GLY A 287 -21.59 14.31 -3.17
N VAL A 288 -21.00 13.16 -3.51
CA VAL A 288 -21.44 11.86 -3.00
C VAL A 288 -21.07 11.71 -1.53
N SER A 289 -22.04 11.33 -0.70
CA SER A 289 -21.83 11.16 0.74
C SER A 289 -20.80 10.07 1.05
N ALA A 290 -20.14 10.17 2.21
CA ALA A 290 -19.12 9.21 2.64
C ALA A 290 -19.61 7.75 2.65
N GLY A 291 -20.84 7.50 3.10
CA GLY A 291 -21.43 6.16 3.11
C GLY A 291 -21.59 5.59 1.70
N VAL A 292 -22.07 6.39 0.75
CA VAL A 292 -22.22 5.96 -0.66
C VAL A 292 -20.85 5.75 -1.32
N ARG A 293 -19.84 6.56 -0.98
CA ARG A 293 -18.46 6.34 -1.47
C ARG A 293 -17.89 5.00 -1.03
N LEU A 294 -18.11 4.61 0.24
CA LEU A 294 -17.68 3.30 0.75
C LEU A 294 -18.42 2.17 0.05
N LEU A 295 -19.74 2.31 -0.15
CA LEU A 295 -20.55 1.33 -0.88
C LEU A 295 -20.05 1.14 -2.31
N LEU A 296 -19.82 2.24 -3.06
CA LEU A 296 -19.30 2.19 -4.42
C LEU A 296 -17.91 1.59 -4.48
N THR A 297 -17.03 1.97 -3.55
CA THR A 297 -15.67 1.40 -3.46
C THR A 297 -15.74 -0.11 -3.25
N GLY A 298 -16.61 -0.58 -2.35
CA GLY A 298 -16.85 -2.01 -2.12
C GLY A 298 -17.38 -2.73 -3.36
N LEU A 299 -18.38 -2.17 -4.04
CA LEU A 299 -18.93 -2.74 -5.28
C LEU A 299 -17.88 -2.82 -6.40
N ILE A 300 -17.03 -1.80 -6.52
CA ILE A 300 -15.94 -1.79 -7.50
C ILE A 300 -14.92 -2.89 -7.18
N ILE A 301 -14.54 -3.05 -5.92
CA ILE A 301 -13.62 -4.12 -5.50
C ILE A 301 -14.21 -5.49 -5.85
N VAL A 302 -15.49 -5.72 -5.52
CA VAL A 302 -16.19 -6.96 -5.89
C VAL A 302 -16.18 -7.16 -7.41
N GLY A 303 -16.53 -6.12 -8.18
CA GLY A 303 -16.55 -6.19 -9.65
C GLY A 303 -15.18 -6.48 -10.25
N VAL A 304 -14.10 -5.90 -9.72
CA VAL A 304 -12.75 -6.18 -10.21
C VAL A 304 -12.32 -7.60 -9.85
N ILE A 305 -12.60 -8.07 -8.63
CA ILE A 305 -12.27 -9.43 -8.20
C ILE A 305 -13.03 -10.46 -9.05
N THR A 306 -14.30 -10.24 -9.38
CA THR A 306 -15.08 -11.19 -10.19
C THR A 306 -14.56 -11.28 -11.62
N VAL A 307 -14.17 -10.14 -12.21
CA VAL A 307 -13.59 -10.11 -13.55
C VAL A 307 -12.17 -10.71 -13.56
N ALA A 308 -11.33 -10.37 -12.59
CA ALA A 308 -9.95 -10.86 -12.50
C ALA A 308 -9.85 -12.33 -12.04
N GLY A 309 -10.78 -12.79 -11.19
CA GLY A 309 -10.84 -14.16 -10.68
C GLY A 309 -11.44 -15.16 -11.69
N GLY A 310 -11.93 -14.71 -12.84
CA GLY A 310 -12.51 -15.54 -13.89
C GLY A 310 -11.51 -16.36 -14.71
N GLU A 311 -10.20 -16.15 -14.55
CA GLU A 311 -9.19 -17.01 -15.17
C GLU A 311 -9.16 -18.39 -14.48
N LYS A 312 -9.90 -19.33 -15.06
CA LYS A 312 -9.96 -20.75 -14.64
C LYS A 312 -8.53 -21.29 -14.45
N ALA A 313 -8.26 -21.85 -13.28
CA ALA A 313 -7.08 -22.67 -13.06
C ALA A 313 -6.98 -23.75 -14.16
N PRO A 314 -5.84 -23.90 -14.84
CA PRO A 314 -5.65 -25.05 -15.71
C PRO A 314 -5.75 -26.30 -14.83
N ARG A 315 -6.69 -27.17 -15.19
CA ARG A 315 -6.90 -28.48 -14.55
C ARG A 315 -5.68 -29.37 -14.76
#